data_AF-A0A5C9CZC5-F1
#
_entry.id   AF-A0A5C9CZC5-F1
#
_cell.length_a   1.000
_cell.length_b   1.000
_cell.length_c   1.000
_cell.angle_alpha   90.00
_cell.angle_beta   90.00
_cell.angle_gamma   90.00
#
_symmetry.space_group_name_H-M   'P 1'
#
loop_
_entity.id
_entity.type
_entity.pdbx_description
1 polymer ?
#
loop_
_entity_poly.entity_id
_entity_poly.type
_entity_poly.pdbx_seq_one_letter_code
_entity_poly.pdbx_strand_id
1 'polypeptide(L)'
;MRTGEFIAYYLRSPLGIGSIAGTAGLAILGIALGAPVLPSIAAALGLAVLSAGAAMLGGLGARGIVAAREVKEENEVGGRIEEAERFRERLSRLRLADSEVSSALGAVVLYSGEYLDACKTARTYDPLANHALESALEVANLYLSELNEASVERRFSLPDADPFADSRIRVVAALKDHTRSIREGRIRIEGGLTARDRMAIEEELK
;
A
#
# COMPACT_ATOMS: atom_id res chain seq x y z
N MET A 1 -21.62 -8.77 12.92
CA MET A 1 -21.85 -8.22 11.57
C MET A 1 -23.32 -7.90 11.42
N ARG A 2 -23.66 -6.69 10.96
CA ARG A 2 -25.05 -6.37 10.61
C ARG A 2 -25.40 -7.09 9.30
N THR A 3 -26.63 -7.58 9.18
CA THR A 3 -27.14 -8.29 7.98
C THR A 3 -26.93 -7.49 6.69
N GLY A 4 -26.98 -6.16 6.73
CA GLY A 4 -26.71 -5.30 5.58
C GLY A 4 -25.26 -5.33 5.09
N GLU A 5 -24.27 -5.45 5.98
CA GLU A 5 -22.87 -5.56 5.60
C GLU A 5 -22.60 -6.90 4.92
N PHE A 6 -23.21 -7.97 5.42
CA PHE A 6 -23.08 -9.31 4.84
C PHE A 6 -23.60 -9.33 3.39
N ILE A 7 -24.78 -8.75 3.13
CA ILE A 7 -25.38 -8.71 1.78
C ILE A 7 -24.50 -7.88 0.83
N ALA A 8 -23.97 -6.75 1.29
CA ALA A 8 -23.09 -5.91 0.47
C ALA A 8 -21.79 -6.64 0.09
N TYR A 9 -21.20 -7.39 1.01
CA TYR A 9 -20.01 -8.22 0.74
C TYR A 9 -20.32 -9.43 -0.15
N TYR A 10 -21.46 -10.09 0.06
CA TYR A 10 -21.88 -11.22 -0.75
C TYR A 10 -22.11 -10.81 -2.21
N LEU A 11 -22.81 -9.70 -2.45
CA LEU A 11 -23.08 -9.17 -3.80
C LEU A 11 -21.80 -8.78 -4.56
N ARG A 12 -20.74 -8.38 -3.85
CA ARG A 12 -19.41 -8.08 -4.44
C ARG A 12 -18.52 -9.30 -4.61
N SER A 13 -18.88 -10.44 -4.04
CA SER A 13 -18.09 -11.67 -4.15
C SER A 13 -18.30 -12.35 -5.52
N PRO A 14 -17.34 -13.17 -6.00
CA PRO A 14 -17.48 -13.94 -7.23
C PRO A 14 -18.71 -14.85 -7.26
N LEU A 15 -19.11 -15.37 -6.10
CA LEU A 15 -20.34 -16.16 -5.92
C LEU A 15 -21.60 -15.30 -6.04
N GLY A 16 -21.59 -14.08 -5.49
CA GLY A 16 -22.67 -13.11 -5.66
C GLY A 16 -22.87 -12.73 -7.11
N ILE A 17 -21.79 -12.31 -7.79
CA ILE A 17 -21.80 -11.96 -9.21
C ILE A 17 -22.26 -13.16 -10.05
N GLY A 18 -21.75 -14.37 -9.77
CA GLY A 18 -22.16 -15.60 -10.44
C GLY A 18 -23.64 -15.95 -10.23
N SER A 19 -24.17 -15.75 -9.02
CA SER A 19 -25.58 -15.99 -8.72
C SER A 19 -26.51 -14.98 -9.40
N ILE A 20 -26.11 -13.69 -9.48
CA ILE A 20 -26.87 -12.65 -10.19
C ILE A 20 -26.84 -12.92 -11.69
N ALA A 21 -25.68 -13.24 -12.25
CA ALA A 21 -25.55 -13.57 -13.66
C ALA A 21 -26.32 -14.84 -14.03
N GLY A 22 -26.27 -15.88 -13.19
CA GLY A 22 -26.98 -17.14 -13.39
C GLY A 22 -28.51 -16.99 -13.30
N THR A 23 -28.99 -16.20 -12.32
CA THR A 23 -30.43 -15.95 -12.14
C THR A 23 -30.98 -15.04 -13.24
N ALA A 24 -30.23 -14.03 -13.69
CA ALA A 24 -30.57 -13.22 -14.85
C ALA A 24 -30.60 -14.07 -16.14
N GLY A 25 -29.62 -14.96 -16.33
CA GLY A 25 -29.59 -15.88 -17.46
C GLY A 25 -30.79 -16.82 -17.50
N LEU A 26 -31.19 -17.38 -16.35
CA LEU A 26 -32.39 -18.23 -16.24
C LEU A 26 -33.70 -17.47 -16.49
N ALA A 27 -33.80 -16.22 -16.02
CA ALA A 27 -34.97 -15.38 -16.29
C ALA A 27 -35.10 -15.07 -17.80
N ILE A 28 -33.99 -14.75 -18.46
CA ILE A 28 -33.96 -14.49 -19.92
C ILE A 28 -34.30 -15.77 -20.69
N LEU A 29 -33.76 -16.93 -20.28
CA LEU A 29 -34.04 -18.22 -20.91
C LEU A 29 -35.53 -18.60 -20.78
N GLY A 30 -36.14 -18.38 -19.61
CA GLY A 30 -37.57 -18.64 -19.38
C GLY A 30 -38.47 -17.77 -20.28
N ILE A 31 -38.14 -16.49 -20.41
CA ILE A 31 -38.85 -15.57 -21.32
C ILE A 31 -38.66 -16.00 -22.78
N ALA A 32 -37.44 -16.39 -23.18
CA ALA A 32 -37.15 -16.87 -24.54
C ALA A 32 -37.89 -18.17 -24.90
N LEU A 33 -38.20 -19.01 -23.91
CA LEU A 33 -39.00 -20.23 -24.05
C LEU A 33 -40.52 -19.98 -23.98
N GLY A 34 -40.95 -18.72 -23.94
CA GLY A 34 -42.37 -18.34 -24.01
C GLY A 34 -43.09 -18.34 -22.67
N ALA A 35 -42.37 -18.42 -21.54
CA ALA A 35 -42.98 -18.29 -20.23
C ALA A 35 -43.41 -16.83 -19.95
N PRO A 36 -44.51 -16.60 -19.21
CA PRO A 36 -44.92 -15.25 -18.86
C PRO A 36 -43.84 -14.57 -17.99
N VAL A 37 -43.64 -13.27 -18.22
CA VAL A 37 -42.52 -12.49 -17.64
C VAL A 37 -42.55 -12.50 -16.11
N LEU A 38 -43.71 -12.24 -15.50
CA LEU A 38 -43.89 -12.19 -14.04
C LEU A 38 -43.52 -13.50 -13.30
N PRO A 39 -44.07 -14.67 -13.67
CA PRO A 39 -43.69 -15.93 -13.02
C PRO A 39 -42.25 -16.34 -13.32
N SER A 40 -41.68 -15.96 -14.47
CA SER A 40 -40.27 -16.23 -14.79
C SER A 40 -39.32 -15.45 -13.88
N ILE A 41 -39.64 -14.17 -13.61
CA ILE A 41 -38.90 -13.34 -12.65
C ILE A 41 -39.08 -13.88 -11.22
N ALA A 42 -40.30 -14.26 -10.84
CA ALA A 42 -40.58 -14.81 -9.51
C ALA A 42 -39.83 -16.14 -9.26
N ALA A 43 -39.78 -17.03 -10.25
CA ALA A 43 -39.03 -18.28 -10.19
C ALA A 43 -37.52 -18.03 -10.08
N ALA A 44 -36.99 -17.07 -10.85
CA ALA A 44 -35.57 -16.69 -10.79
C ALA A 44 -35.19 -16.11 -9.42
N LEU A 45 -36.04 -15.25 -8.85
CA LEU A 45 -35.85 -14.70 -7.49
C LEU A 45 -35.94 -15.79 -6.42
N GLY A 46 -36.90 -16.71 -6.53
CA GLY A 46 -37.02 -17.85 -5.61
C GLY A 46 -35.78 -18.74 -5.63
N LEU A 47 -35.22 -19.01 -6.82
CA LEU A 47 -33.98 -19.77 -6.96
C LEU A 47 -32.77 -19.01 -6.42
N ALA A 48 -32.73 -17.68 -6.57
CA ALA A 48 -31.69 -16.83 -6.01
C ALA A 48 -31.68 -16.90 -4.47
N VAL A 49 -32.87 -16.86 -3.84
CA VAL A 49 -33.00 -16.95 -2.38
C VAL A 49 -32.63 -18.35 -1.88
N LEU A 50 -33.08 -19.41 -2.57
CA LEU A 50 -32.74 -20.78 -2.22
C LEU A 50 -31.25 -21.08 -2.37
N SER A 51 -30.63 -20.62 -3.46
CA SER A 51 -29.19 -20.79 -3.68
C SER A 51 -28.35 -19.98 -2.68
N ALA A 52 -28.77 -18.76 -2.34
CA ALA A 52 -28.13 -17.97 -1.27
C ALA A 52 -28.26 -18.66 0.10
N GLY A 53 -29.44 -19.22 0.43
CA GLY A 53 -29.65 -20.00 1.65
C GLY A 53 -28.81 -21.28 1.71
N ALA A 54 -28.71 -22.01 0.59
CA ALA A 54 -27.87 -23.19 0.46
C ALA A 54 -26.37 -22.86 0.55
N ALA A 55 -25.92 -21.74 -0.03
CA ALA A 55 -24.54 -21.28 0.04
C ALA A 55 -24.15 -20.80 1.45
N MET A 56 -25.10 -20.23 2.21
CA MET A 56 -24.93 -19.90 3.62
C MET A 56 -24.80 -21.16 4.48
N LEU A 57 -25.69 -22.15 4.30
CA LEU A 57 -25.68 -23.39 5.08
C LEU A 57 -24.51 -24.32 4.72
N GLY A 58 -24.04 -24.28 3.47
CA GLY A 58 -22.94 -25.12 2.97
C GLY A 58 -21.53 -24.57 3.21
N GLY A 59 -21.35 -23.43 3.88
CA GLY A 59 -20.02 -22.84 4.18
C GLY A 59 -19.29 -22.22 2.97
N LEU A 60 -19.85 -22.27 1.76
CA LEU A 60 -19.28 -21.65 0.56
C LEU A 60 -19.31 -20.11 0.63
N GLY A 61 -20.30 -19.53 1.32
CA GLY A 61 -20.35 -18.09 1.57
C GLY A 61 -19.19 -17.57 2.43
N ALA A 62 -18.71 -18.37 3.39
CA ALA A 62 -17.56 -18.00 4.23
C ALA A 62 -16.27 -17.90 3.40
N ARG A 63 -16.06 -18.83 2.45
CA ARG A 63 -14.91 -18.79 1.52
C ARG A 63 -14.96 -17.59 0.58
N GLY A 64 -16.15 -17.23 0.08
CA GLY A 64 -16.32 -16.04 -0.76
C GLY A 64 -16.02 -14.73 -0.03
N ILE A 65 -16.33 -14.64 1.26
CA ILE A 65 -16.03 -13.47 2.10
C ILE A 65 -14.53 -13.40 2.41
N VAL A 66 -13.88 -14.54 2.69
CA VAL A 66 -12.42 -14.60 2.89
C VAL A 66 -11.69 -14.15 1.63
N ALA A 67 -12.06 -14.67 0.46
CA ALA A 67 -11.46 -14.26 -0.81
C ALA A 67 -11.67 -12.76 -1.11
N ALA A 68 -12.87 -12.21 -0.84
CA ALA A 68 -13.11 -10.78 -1.00
C ALA A 68 -12.31 -9.91 -0.02
N ARG A 69 -12.04 -10.44 1.18
CA ARG A 69 -11.21 -9.76 2.19
C ARG A 69 -9.74 -9.79 1.81
N GLU A 70 -9.24 -10.92 1.33
CA GLU A 70 -7.88 -11.08 0.80
C GLU A 70 -7.64 -10.11 -0.36
N VAL A 71 -8.54 -10.02 -1.35
CA VAL A 71 -8.42 -9.06 -2.45
C VAL A 71 -8.40 -7.61 -1.95
N LYS A 72 -9.20 -7.28 -0.93
CA LYS A 72 -9.19 -5.93 -0.36
C LYS A 72 -7.87 -5.63 0.35
N GLU A 73 -7.37 -6.59 1.12
CA GLU A 73 -6.10 -6.50 1.83
C GLU A 73 -4.92 -6.39 0.87
N GLU A 74 -4.88 -7.21 -0.19
CA GLU A 74 -3.88 -7.12 -1.26
C GLU A 74 -3.90 -5.74 -1.94
N ASN A 75 -5.09 -5.21 -2.25
CA ASN A 75 -5.21 -3.86 -2.83
C ASN A 75 -4.75 -2.76 -1.87
N GLU A 76 -5.04 -2.90 -0.58
CA GLU A 76 -4.60 -1.94 0.45
C GLU A 76 -3.09 -1.95 0.60
N VAL A 77 -2.48 -3.13 0.71
CA VAL A 77 -1.02 -3.30 0.75
C VAL A 77 -0.38 -2.76 -0.53
N GLY A 78 -0.92 -3.09 -1.70
CA GLY A 78 -0.45 -2.56 -2.98
C GLY A 78 -0.46 -1.04 -3.03
N GLY A 79 -1.57 -0.42 -2.61
CA GLY A 79 -1.69 1.04 -2.53
C GLY A 79 -0.67 1.68 -1.59
N ARG A 80 -0.35 1.04 -0.46
CA ARG A 80 0.67 1.52 0.47
C ARG A 80 2.09 1.40 -0.08
N ILE A 81 2.39 0.36 -0.83
CA ILE A 81 3.69 0.20 -1.50
C ILE A 81 3.84 1.26 -2.60
N GLU A 82 2.81 1.47 -3.43
CA GLU A 82 2.81 2.50 -4.48
C GLU A 82 2.97 3.92 -3.92
N GLU A 83 2.32 4.22 -2.80
CA GLU A 83 2.47 5.51 -2.11
C GLU A 83 3.93 5.74 -1.68
N ALA A 84 4.55 4.73 -1.07
CA ALA A 84 5.95 4.78 -0.66
C ALA A 84 6.93 4.88 -1.86
N GLU A 85 6.61 4.25 -3.00
CA GLU A 85 7.36 4.43 -4.25
C GLU A 85 7.34 5.89 -4.73
N ARG A 86 6.19 6.56 -4.65
CA ARG A 86 6.08 7.98 -5.04
C ARG A 86 6.93 8.87 -4.13
N PHE A 87 7.00 8.57 -2.83
CA PHE A 87 7.90 9.30 -1.93
C PHE A 87 9.36 9.09 -2.31
N ARG A 88 9.78 7.85 -2.56
CA ARG A 88 11.13 7.55 -3.03
C ARG A 88 11.47 8.24 -4.36
N GLU A 89 10.55 8.24 -5.32
CA GLU A 89 10.72 8.90 -6.62
C GLU A 89 10.87 10.42 -6.46
N ARG A 90 10.11 11.03 -5.55
CA ARG A 90 10.27 12.45 -5.22
C ARG A 90 11.63 12.72 -4.59
N LEU A 91 12.03 11.93 -3.58
CA LEU A 91 13.32 12.02 -2.91
C LEU A 91 14.49 11.91 -3.89
N SER A 92 14.44 10.97 -4.84
CA SER A 92 15.53 10.75 -5.80
C SER A 92 15.71 11.88 -6.83
N ARG A 93 14.68 12.69 -7.03
CA ARG A 93 14.72 13.86 -7.92
C ARG A 93 15.26 15.13 -7.24
N LEU A 94 15.31 15.16 -5.91
CA LEU A 94 15.83 16.31 -5.19
C LEU A 94 17.33 16.46 -5.45
N ARG A 95 17.76 17.69 -5.72
CA ARG A 95 19.17 18.04 -5.91
C ARG A 95 19.61 18.95 -4.79
N LEU A 96 20.53 18.47 -3.96
CA LEU A 96 21.08 19.21 -2.83
C LEU A 96 22.54 19.55 -3.13
N ALA A 97 22.92 20.82 -2.92
CA ALA A 97 24.29 21.27 -3.13
C ALA A 97 25.24 20.82 -2.00
N ASP A 98 24.69 20.62 -0.81
CA ASP A 98 25.44 20.15 0.36
C ASP A 98 25.75 18.65 0.24
N SER A 99 27.04 18.29 0.28
CA SER A 99 27.50 16.92 0.06
C SER A 99 27.11 15.96 1.19
N GLU A 100 27.08 16.42 2.45
CA GLU A 100 26.70 15.59 3.61
C GLU A 100 25.21 15.25 3.56
N VAL A 101 24.37 16.27 3.32
CA VAL A 101 22.92 16.06 3.20
C VAL A 101 22.59 15.23 1.96
N SER A 102 23.24 15.50 0.82
CA SER A 102 23.05 14.72 -0.40
C SER A 102 23.46 13.25 -0.21
N SER A 103 24.53 12.98 0.54
CA SER A 103 24.96 11.61 0.85
C SER A 103 23.94 10.89 1.74
N ALA A 104 23.45 11.56 2.79
CA ALA A 104 22.42 11.01 3.67
C ALA A 104 21.11 10.73 2.92
N LEU A 105 20.68 11.65 2.05
CA LEU A 105 19.52 11.47 1.18
C LEU A 105 19.70 10.30 0.22
N GLY A 106 20.89 10.17 -0.39
CA GLY A 106 21.23 9.05 -1.26
C GLY A 106 21.12 7.70 -0.55
N ALA A 107 21.53 7.63 0.73
CA ALA A 107 21.34 6.43 1.54
C ALA A 107 19.85 6.10 1.73
N VAL A 108 19.01 7.09 2.06
CA VAL A 108 17.54 6.89 2.17
C VAL A 108 16.97 6.33 0.86
N VAL A 109 17.33 6.91 -0.30
CA VAL A 109 16.85 6.48 -1.62
C VAL A 109 17.31 5.07 -1.99
N LEU A 110 18.54 4.70 -1.63
CA LEU A 110 19.10 3.37 -1.84
C LEU A 110 18.35 2.33 -0.99
N TYR A 111 18.34 2.51 0.33
CA TYR A 111 17.75 1.54 1.26
C TYR A 111 16.22 1.44 1.12
N SER A 112 15.55 2.53 0.74
CA SER A 112 14.12 2.46 0.41
C SER A 112 13.84 1.65 -0.85
N GLY A 113 14.73 1.67 -1.86
CA GLY A 113 14.59 0.81 -3.04
C GLY A 113 14.62 -0.67 -2.65
N GLU A 114 15.62 -1.06 -1.86
CA GLU A 114 15.76 -2.43 -1.37
C GLU A 114 14.57 -2.87 -0.49
N TYR A 115 14.07 -1.96 0.37
CA TYR A 115 12.89 -2.19 1.18
C TYR A 115 11.62 -2.41 0.31
N LEU A 116 11.39 -1.57 -0.70
CA LEU A 116 10.21 -1.67 -1.56
C LEU A 116 10.24 -2.92 -2.42
N ASP A 117 11.42 -3.34 -2.89
CA ASP A 117 11.57 -4.61 -3.59
C ASP A 117 11.22 -5.79 -2.68
N ALA A 118 11.69 -5.78 -1.42
CA ALA A 118 11.30 -6.78 -0.42
C ALA A 118 9.79 -6.78 -0.14
N CYS A 119 9.16 -5.59 -0.04
CA CYS A 119 7.71 -5.46 0.13
C CYS A 119 6.92 -6.10 -1.01
N LYS A 120 7.33 -5.85 -2.26
CA LYS A 120 6.69 -6.43 -3.45
C LYS A 120 6.80 -7.95 -3.48
N THR A 121 7.97 -8.49 -3.16
CA THR A 121 8.19 -9.94 -3.11
C THR A 121 7.35 -10.59 -2.02
N ALA A 122 7.30 -9.99 -0.82
CA ALA A 122 6.59 -10.53 0.32
C ALA A 122 5.09 -10.18 0.36
N ARG A 123 4.61 -9.32 -0.55
CA ARG A 123 3.23 -8.76 -0.57
C ARG A 123 2.81 -8.23 0.80
N THR A 124 3.70 -7.50 1.45
CA THR A 124 3.47 -6.89 2.76
C THR A 124 4.26 -5.59 2.86
N TYR A 125 3.98 -4.79 3.88
CA TYR A 125 4.70 -3.56 4.15
C TYR A 125 4.88 -3.37 5.65
N ASP A 126 5.85 -2.54 6.02
CA ASP A 126 6.03 -2.10 7.39
C ASP A 126 5.54 -0.65 7.53
N PRO A 127 4.50 -0.39 8.33
CA PRO A 127 3.99 0.96 8.55
C PRO A 127 5.04 1.96 9.04
N LEU A 128 5.99 1.52 9.87
CA LEU A 128 7.04 2.40 10.41
C LEU A 128 8.06 2.78 9.33
N ALA A 129 8.41 1.85 8.45
CA ALA A 129 9.31 2.13 7.34
C ALA A 129 8.66 3.04 6.29
N ASN A 130 7.37 2.83 6.00
CA ASN A 130 6.62 3.73 5.12
C ASN A 130 6.53 5.15 5.68
N HIS A 131 6.23 5.29 6.96
CA HIS A 131 6.21 6.60 7.61
C HIS A 131 7.60 7.26 7.62
N ALA A 132 8.66 6.49 7.87
CA ALA A 132 10.04 7.02 7.80
C ALA A 132 10.40 7.56 6.40
N LEU A 133 9.88 6.93 5.33
CA LEU A 133 10.04 7.40 3.94
C LEU A 133 9.32 8.73 3.69
N GLU A 134 8.08 8.85 4.18
CA GLU A 134 7.30 10.09 4.15
C GLU A 134 8.00 11.21 4.92
N SER A 135 8.36 10.96 6.18
CA SER A 135 9.06 11.93 7.02
C SER A 135 10.43 12.35 6.45
N ALA A 136 11.15 11.45 5.80
CA ALA A 136 12.40 11.82 5.12
C ALA A 136 12.17 12.84 3.99
N LEU A 137 11.06 12.73 3.26
CA LEU A 137 10.68 13.71 2.24
C LEU A 137 10.28 15.05 2.86
N GLU A 138 9.54 15.03 3.96
CA GLU A 138 9.19 16.26 4.70
C GLU A 138 10.43 16.98 5.20
N VAL A 139 11.35 16.27 5.85
CA VAL A 139 12.63 16.81 6.34
C VAL A 139 13.46 17.42 5.21
N ALA A 140 13.54 16.74 4.06
CA ALA A 140 14.26 17.26 2.90
C ALA A 140 13.60 18.54 2.33
N ASN A 141 12.27 18.59 2.28
CA ASN A 141 11.53 19.77 1.83
C ASN A 141 11.68 20.95 2.79
N LEU A 142 11.65 20.72 4.10
CA LEU A 142 11.89 21.75 5.11
C LEU A 142 13.29 22.34 4.95
N TYR A 143 14.31 21.49 4.76
CA TYR A 143 15.67 21.96 4.51
C TYR A 143 15.78 22.82 3.23
N LEU A 144 15.08 22.44 2.17
CA LEU A 144 15.04 23.23 0.93
C LEU A 144 14.29 24.56 1.10
N SER A 145 13.20 24.60 1.87
CA SER A 145 12.49 25.84 2.21
C SER A 145 13.42 26.80 2.92
N GLU A 146 14.10 26.31 3.96
CA GLU A 146 15.08 27.09 4.73
C GLU A 146 16.17 27.69 3.83
N LEU A 147 16.76 26.88 2.94
CA LEU A 147 17.78 27.38 2.02
C LEU A 147 17.25 28.46 1.06
N ASN A 148 15.98 28.36 0.66
CA ASN A 148 15.35 29.36 -0.19
C ASN A 148 15.08 30.65 0.61
N GLU A 149 14.57 30.55 1.83
CA GLU A 149 14.30 31.68 2.72
C GLU A 149 15.61 32.44 3.04
N ALA A 150 16.64 31.72 3.48
CA ALA A 150 17.96 32.29 3.72
C ALA A 150 18.60 32.89 2.46
N SER A 151 18.26 32.41 1.26
CA SER A 151 18.69 33.01 -0.01
C SER A 151 17.97 34.34 -0.29
N VAL A 152 16.65 34.38 -0.06
CA VAL A 152 15.82 35.58 -0.21
C VAL A 152 16.27 36.66 0.77
N GLU A 153 16.44 36.33 2.05
CA GLU A 153 16.87 37.27 3.08
C GLU A 153 18.23 37.87 2.77
N ARG A 154 19.21 37.06 2.37
CA ARG A 154 20.52 37.54 1.92
C ARG A 154 20.43 38.45 0.71
N ARG A 155 19.57 38.11 -0.27
CA ARG A 155 19.38 38.91 -1.48
C ARG A 155 18.81 40.30 -1.18
N PHE A 156 17.91 40.40 -0.20
CA PHE A 156 17.24 41.65 0.17
C PHE A 156 17.82 42.33 1.41
N SER A 157 18.89 41.77 2.00
CA SER A 157 19.49 42.25 3.26
C SER A 157 18.47 42.34 4.41
N LEU A 158 17.54 41.40 4.45
CA LEU A 158 16.55 41.29 5.51
C LEU A 158 17.18 40.61 6.74
N PRO A 159 16.77 40.98 7.96
CA PRO A 159 17.13 40.21 9.14
C PRO A 159 16.44 38.85 9.09
N ASP A 160 17.17 37.82 9.50
CA ASP A 160 16.64 36.46 9.68
C ASP A 160 15.61 36.49 10.82
N ALA A 161 14.36 36.17 10.49
CA ALA A 161 13.25 36.22 11.42
C ALA A 161 13.11 34.92 12.24
N ASP A 162 13.58 33.79 11.72
CA ASP A 162 13.46 32.48 12.35
C ASP A 162 14.71 31.62 12.10
N PRO A 163 15.81 31.90 12.83
CA PRO A 163 17.09 31.25 12.56
C PRO A 163 17.03 29.74 12.84
N PHE A 164 17.14 28.95 11.77
CA PHE A 164 17.21 27.49 11.87
C PHE A 164 18.63 27.02 12.23
N ALA A 165 18.98 27.15 13.50
CA ALA A 165 20.29 26.78 14.03
C ALA A 165 20.63 25.31 13.73
N ASP A 166 21.86 25.09 13.25
CA ASP A 166 22.44 23.78 12.92
C ASP A 166 21.58 22.93 11.96
N SER A 167 20.86 23.59 11.06
CA SER A 167 19.96 22.99 10.07
C SER A 167 20.55 21.76 9.39
N ARG A 168 21.79 21.87 8.89
CA ARG A 168 22.51 20.78 8.24
C ARG A 168 22.65 19.55 9.14
N ILE A 169 23.16 19.73 10.36
CA ILE A 169 23.45 18.63 11.29
C ILE A 169 22.16 17.92 11.67
N ARG A 170 21.10 18.68 11.96
CA ARG A 170 19.78 18.14 12.33
C ARG A 170 19.16 17.34 11.20
N VAL A 171 19.22 17.86 9.98
CA VAL A 171 18.70 17.18 8.77
C VAL A 171 19.48 15.90 8.49
N VAL A 172 20.81 15.93 8.54
CA VAL A 172 21.64 14.73 8.36
C VAL A 172 21.34 13.67 9.41
N ALA A 173 21.19 14.06 10.67
CA ALA A 173 20.84 13.14 11.75
C ALA A 173 19.47 12.49 11.50
N ALA A 174 18.44 13.29 11.19
CA ALA A 174 17.10 12.80 10.90
C ALA A 174 17.08 11.83 9.69
N LEU A 175 17.76 12.17 8.59
CA LEU A 175 17.84 11.29 7.41
C LEU A 175 18.54 9.95 7.72
N LYS A 176 19.57 9.96 8.59
CA LYS A 176 20.22 8.72 9.06
C LYS A 176 19.28 7.87 9.92
N ASP A 177 18.48 8.51 10.76
CA ASP A 177 17.49 7.81 11.60
C ASP A 177 16.37 7.17 10.77
N HIS A 178 15.88 7.89 9.76
CA HIS A 178 14.93 7.33 8.80
C HIS A 178 15.54 6.20 7.98
N THR A 179 16.78 6.34 7.53
CA THR A 179 17.52 5.27 6.83
C THR A 179 17.58 3.99 7.67
N ARG A 180 17.92 4.11 8.96
CA ARG A 180 17.95 2.99 9.90
C ARG A 180 16.57 2.35 10.05
N SER A 181 15.53 3.15 10.22
CA SER A 181 14.15 2.66 10.35
C SER A 181 13.68 1.88 9.12
N ILE A 182 14.00 2.37 7.91
CA ILE A 182 13.71 1.69 6.64
C ILE A 182 14.46 0.36 6.55
N ARG A 183 15.74 0.35 6.91
CA ARG A 183 16.58 -0.86 6.88
C ARG A 183 16.08 -1.91 7.87
N GLU A 184 15.68 -1.51 9.07
CA GLU A 184 15.06 -2.41 10.05
C GLU A 184 13.73 -2.96 9.54
N GLY A 185 12.91 -2.15 8.88
CA GLY A 185 11.67 -2.62 8.26
C GLY A 185 11.91 -3.65 7.17
N ARG A 186 12.90 -3.45 6.31
CA ARG A 186 13.34 -4.45 5.33
C ARG A 186 13.73 -5.77 6.02
N ILE A 187 14.56 -5.71 7.06
CA ILE A 187 15.00 -6.90 7.80
C ILE A 187 13.81 -7.65 8.40
N ARG A 188 12.81 -6.94 8.95
CA ARG A 188 11.58 -7.55 9.48
C ARG A 188 10.80 -8.29 8.39
N ILE A 189 10.69 -7.73 7.19
CA ILE A 189 9.99 -8.35 6.06
C ILE A 189 10.74 -9.59 5.55
N GLU A 190 12.07 -9.54 5.46
CA GLU A 190 12.90 -10.63 4.94
C GLU A 190 13.15 -11.76 5.96
N GLY A 191 12.53 -11.71 7.14
CA GLY A 191 12.66 -12.76 8.16
C GLY A 191 13.94 -12.69 8.99
N GLY A 192 14.56 -11.50 9.11
CA GLY A 192 15.66 -11.26 10.04
C GLY A 192 17.07 -11.52 9.49
N LEU A 193 17.20 -12.13 8.31
CA LEU A 193 18.51 -12.39 7.69
C LEU A 193 18.95 -11.20 6.84
N THR A 194 20.11 -10.64 7.19
CA THR A 194 20.70 -9.59 6.37
C THR A 194 21.23 -10.18 5.05
N ALA A 195 21.45 -9.33 4.04
CA ALA A 195 22.07 -9.76 2.77
C ALA A 195 23.46 -10.40 3.00
N ARG A 196 24.20 -9.93 4.00
CA ARG A 196 25.48 -10.51 4.41
C ARG A 196 25.32 -11.92 4.97
N ASP A 197 24.31 -12.13 5.80
CA ASP A 197 24.05 -13.46 6.39
C ASP A 197 23.65 -14.46 5.31
N ARG A 198 22.84 -14.02 4.33
CA ARG A 198 22.48 -14.85 3.17
C ARG A 198 23.70 -15.23 2.34
N MET A 199 24.61 -14.27 2.08
CA MET A 199 25.83 -14.55 1.32
C MET A 199 26.77 -15.51 2.06
N ALA A 200 26.90 -15.35 3.38
CA ALA A 200 27.68 -16.28 4.20
C ALA A 200 27.11 -17.70 4.17
N ILE A 201 25.78 -17.85 4.23
CA ILE A 201 25.11 -19.16 4.11
C ILE A 201 25.35 -19.77 2.72
N GLU A 202 25.29 -18.98 1.65
CA GLU A 202 25.59 -19.47 0.29
C GLU A 202 27.05 -19.88 0.10
N GLU A 203 27.98 -19.22 0.78
CA GLU A 203 29.40 -19.59 0.79
C GLU A 203 29.67 -20.86 1.60
N GLU A 204 28.96 -21.09 2.71
CA GLU A 204 29.07 -22.32 3.51
C GLU A 204 28.43 -23.56 2.85
N LEU A 205 27.47 -23.37 1.94
CA LEU A 205 26.77 -24.46 1.24
C LEU A 205 27.44 -24.92 -0.07
N LYS A 206 28.55 -24.28 -0.48
CA LYS A 206 29.37 -24.66 -1.64
C LYS A 206 30.59 -25.46 -1.23
#